data_AF-A0A969KKE8-F1
#
_entry.id   AF-A0A969KKE8-F1
#
_cell.length_a   1.000
_cell.length_b   1.000
_cell.length_c   1.000
_cell.angle_alpha   90.00
_cell.angle_beta   90.00
_cell.angle_gamma   90.00
#
_symmetry.space_group_name_H-M   'P 1'
#
loop_
_entity.id
_entity.type
_entity.pdbx_description
1 polymer ?
#
loop_
_entity_poly.entity_id
_entity_poly.type
_entity_poly.pdbx_seq_one_letter_code
_entity_poly.pdbx_strand_id
1 'polypeptide(L)' 'MGDSYTQSVEVSDDKVFYKIIGDSLPIEVFAFGMAGYGQIQQYQILDKYFDEIQPDVLVLQVCSNDFIDNHYK' A
#
# COMPACT_ATOMS: atom_id res chain seq x y z
N MET A 1 -0.86 -1.67 0.92
CA MET A 1 -1.18 -0.61 -0.06
C MET A 1 -1.33 0.71 0.68
N GLY A 2 -0.98 1.83 0.04
CA GLY A 2 -0.99 3.15 0.68
C GLY A 2 -0.46 4.25 -0.22
N ASP A 3 0.06 5.32 0.38
CA ASP A 3 0.47 6.54 -0.31
C ASP A 3 2.00 6.61 -0.53
N SER A 4 2.61 7.81 -0.41
CA SER A 4 4.06 8.00 -0.51
C SER A 4 4.86 7.18 0.50
N TYR A 5 4.30 6.89 1.68
CA TYR A 5 4.97 6.02 2.66
C TYR A 5 5.05 4.58 2.18
N THR A 6 4.02 4.11 1.47
CA THR A 6 4.08 2.80 0.80
C THR A 6 4.93 2.84 -0.46
N GLN A 7 4.92 3.95 -1.22
CA GLN A 7 5.85 4.13 -2.35
C GLN A 7 7.31 4.09 -1.91
N SER A 8 7.61 4.49 -0.67
CA SER A 8 8.96 4.52 -0.11
C SER A 8 9.93 5.33 -0.99
N VAL A 9 9.52 6.56 -1.35
CA VAL A 9 10.31 7.44 -2.23
C VAL A 9 11.73 7.61 -1.68
N GLU A 10 12.72 7.51 -2.56
CA GLU A 10 14.17 7.61 -2.25
C GLU A 10 14.75 6.43 -1.43
N VAL A 11 13.96 5.41 -1.12
CA VAL A 11 14.45 4.17 -0.50
C VAL A 11 14.85 3.18 -1.59
N SER A 12 15.98 2.51 -1.41
CA SER A 12 16.40 1.41 -2.30
C SER A 12 15.40 0.27 -2.27
N ASP A 13 15.14 -0.37 -3.41
CA ASP A 13 14.14 -1.43 -3.57
C ASP A 13 14.32 -2.61 -2.59
N ASP A 14 15.55 -2.89 -2.16
CA ASP A 14 15.90 -3.94 -1.20
C ASP A 14 15.67 -3.55 0.27
N LYS A 15 15.36 -2.27 0.53
CA LYS A 15 15.21 -1.68 1.88
C LYS A 15 13.82 -1.15 2.17
N VAL A 16 12.90 -1.19 1.21
CA VAL A 16 11.49 -0.86 1.45
C VAL A 16 10.88 -1.86 2.43
N PHE A 17 10.02 -1.39 3.34
CA PHE A 17 9.55 -2.20 4.47
C PHE A 17 8.81 -3.48 4.03
N TYR A 18 8.06 -3.42 2.93
CA TYR A 18 7.34 -4.59 2.42
C TYR A 18 8.27 -5.65 1.82
N LYS A 19 9.45 -5.26 1.31
CA LYS A 19 10.50 -6.20 0.90
C LYS A 19 11.13 -6.88 2.11
N ILE A 20 11.44 -6.12 3.16
CA ILE A 20 11.96 -6.66 4.42
C ILE A 20 10.97 -7.67 5.02
N ILE A 21 9.67 -7.37 5.00
CA ILE A 21 8.61 -8.30 5.45
C ILE A 21 8.59 -9.57 4.60
N GLY A 22 8.58 -9.46 3.27
CA GLY A 22 8.58 -10.61 2.36
C GLY A 22 9.84 -11.49 2.48
N ASP A 23 10.99 -10.89 2.81
CA ASP A 23 12.22 -11.65 3.05
C ASP A 23 12.27 -12.31 4.43
N SER A 24 11.50 -11.80 5.39
CA SER A 24 11.52 -12.26 6.79
C SER A 24 10.49 -13.36 7.08
N LEU A 25 9.51 -13.55 6.20
CA LEU A 25 8.38 -14.46 6.40
C LEU A 25 8.16 -15.32 5.15
N PRO A 26 7.66 -16.56 5.28
CA PRO A 26 7.35 -17.42 4.14
C PRO A 26 6.01 -17.01 3.49
N ILE A 27 5.92 -15.77 3.01
CA ILE A 27 4.72 -15.18 2.43
C ILE A 27 5.06 -14.49 1.10
N GLU A 28 4.08 -14.40 0.21
CA GLU A 28 4.16 -13.55 -0.97
C GLU A 28 3.65 -12.14 -0.65
N VAL A 29 4.34 -11.11 -1.12
CA VAL A 29 4.00 -9.72 -0.82
C VAL A 29 3.81 -8.93 -2.12
N PHE A 30 2.61 -8.39 -2.28
CA PHE A 30 2.28 -7.41 -3.31
C PHE A 30 2.13 -6.04 -2.68
N ALA A 31 2.91 -5.07 -3.14
CA ALA A 31 2.90 -3.70 -2.61
C ALA A 31 2.46 -2.70 -3.67
N PHE A 32 1.43 -1.92 -3.34
CA PHE A 32 0.91 -0.83 -4.17
C PHE A 32 0.99 0.47 -3.38
N GLY A 33 1.89 1.36 -3.78
CA GLY A 33 2.08 2.66 -3.14
C GLY A 33 2.43 3.74 -4.16
N MET A 34 1.79 4.90 -4.04
CA MET A 34 2.07 6.06 -4.88
C MET A 34 1.76 7.34 -4.13
N ALA A 35 2.67 8.32 -4.20
CA ALA A 35 2.48 9.62 -3.61
C ALA A 35 1.18 10.28 -4.11
N GLY A 36 0.40 10.81 -3.16
CA GLY A 36 -0.86 11.50 -3.43
C GLY A 36 -2.07 10.58 -3.66
N TYR A 37 -1.94 9.26 -3.50
CA TYR A 37 -3.10 8.37 -3.54
C TYR A 37 -3.92 8.45 -2.26
N GLY A 38 -5.19 8.85 -2.38
CA GLY A 38 -6.19 8.68 -1.34
C GLY A 38 -6.84 7.29 -1.39
N GLN A 39 -7.80 7.02 -0.49
CA GLN A 39 -8.37 5.67 -0.37
C GLN A 39 -9.21 5.26 -1.59
N ILE A 40 -9.75 6.20 -2.37
CA ILE A 40 -10.50 5.88 -3.60
C ILE A 40 -9.56 5.27 -4.66
N GLN A 41 -8.38 5.86 -4.88
CA GLN A 41 -7.39 5.31 -5.82
C GLN A 41 -6.88 3.95 -5.34
N GLN A 42 -6.65 3.82 -4.04
CA GLN A 42 -6.30 2.53 -3.43
C GLN A 42 -7.41 1.49 -3.68
N TYR A 43 -8.68 1.82 -3.45
CA TYR A 43 -9.82 0.95 -3.71
C TYR A 43 -9.90 0.50 -5.18
N GLN A 44 -9.68 1.40 -6.14
CA GLN A 44 -9.70 1.04 -7.57
C GLN A 44 -8.62 0.02 -7.94
N ILE A 45 -7.45 0.09 -7.31
CA ILE A 45 -6.37 -0.89 -7.51
C ILE A 45 -6.76 -2.22 -6.88
N LEU A 46 -7.32 -2.18 -5.66
CA LEU A 46 -7.79 -3.38 -4.99
C LEU A 46 -8.86 -4.08 -5.84
N ASP A 47 -9.91 -3.38 -6.24
CA ASP A 47 -10.99 -3.90 -7.10
C ASP A 47 -10.46 -4.54 -8.39
N LYS A 48 -9.45 -3.92 -9.01
CA LYS A 48 -8.84 -4.43 -10.24
C LYS A 48 -8.05 -5.72 -10.05
N TYR A 49 -7.32 -5.87 -8.94
CA TYR A 49 -6.36 -6.98 -8.75
C TYR A 49 -6.78 -8.00 -7.70
N PHE A 50 -7.91 -7.79 -7.00
CA PHE A 50 -8.34 -8.65 -5.90
C PHE A 50 -8.55 -10.10 -6.35
N ASP A 51 -9.24 -10.31 -7.48
CA ASP A 51 -9.53 -11.66 -7.99
C ASP A 51 -8.30 -12.37 -8.56
N GLU A 52 -7.26 -11.62 -8.97
CA GLU A 52 -6.01 -12.18 -9.51
C GLU A 52 -5.04 -12.55 -8.39
N ILE A 53 -4.87 -11.66 -7.41
CA ILE A 53 -3.94 -11.85 -6.29
C ILE A 53 -4.56 -12.74 -5.21
N GLN A 54 -5.87 -12.65 -5.00
CA GLN A 54 -6.63 -13.34 -3.95
C GLN A 54 -5.93 -13.27 -2.57
N PRO A 55 -5.68 -12.05 -2.03
CA PRO A 55 -4.85 -11.90 -0.84
C PRO A 55 -5.54 -12.46 0.42
N ASP A 56 -4.82 -13.24 1.22
CA ASP A 56 -5.27 -13.68 2.55
C ASP A 56 -5.33 -12.52 3.56
N VAL A 57 -4.45 -11.54 3.39
CA VAL A 57 -4.30 -10.38 4.29
C VAL A 57 -4.12 -9.11 3.48
N LEU A 58 -4.89 -8.08 3.83
CA LEU A 58 -4.75 -6.73 3.30
C LEU A 58 -4.15 -5.79 4.34
N VAL A 59 -3.00 -5.19 4.03
CA VAL A 59 -2.41 -4.12 4.85
C VAL A 59 -2.71 -2.78 4.21
N LEU A 60 -3.57 -1.97 4.85
CA LEU A 60 -3.81 -0.57 4.49
C LEU A 60 -2.88 0.30 5.34
N GLN A 61 -1.90 0.93 4.69
CA GLN A 61 -1.07 1.93 5.34
C GLN A 61 -1.83 3.24 5.33
N VAL A 62 -2.06 3.77 6.52
CA VAL A 62 -2.69 5.08 6.74
C VAL A 62 -1.70 6.01 7.43
N CYS A 63 -1.78 7.31 7.17
CA CYS A 63 -1.08 8.32 7.95
C CYS A 63 -1.94 9.58 8.09
N SER A 64 -1.36 10.67 8.60
CA SER A 64 -2.14 11.84 9.02
C SER A 64 -2.91 12.52 7.88
N ASN A 65 -2.38 12.49 6.66
CA ASN A 65 -3.02 13.09 5.48
C ASN A 65 -4.34 12.39 5.12
N ASP A 66 -4.47 11.08 5.35
CA ASP A 66 -5.68 10.33 5.09
C ASP A 66 -6.89 10.92 5.81
N PHE A 67 -6.70 11.37 7.05
CA PHE A 67 -7.75 11.96 7.88
C PHE A 67 -8.00 13.45 7.58
N ILE A 68 -6.98 14.16 7.10
CA ILE A 68 -7.07 15.60 6.78
C ILE A 68 -7.74 15.79 5.42
N ASP A 69 -7.35 14.97 4.43
CA ASP A 69 -7.76 15.16 3.05
C ASP A 69 -9.09 14.45 2.72
N ASN A 70 -9.43 13.37 3.42
CA ASN A 70 -10.67 12.61 3.20
C ASN A 70 -11.74 12.93 4.25
N HIS A 71 -12.10 14.20 4.38
CA HIS A 71 -13.24 14.61 5.21
C HIS A 71 -14.40 15.10 4.34
N TYR A 72 -15.59 14.55 4.56
CA TYR A 72 -16.83 15.05 3.98
C TYR A 72 -17.46 16.04 4.97
N LYS A 73 -17.77 17.26 4.51
CA LYS A 73 -18.49 18.27 5.30
C LYS A 73 -20.00 18.20 5.07
#